data_AF-A0A956G5Q9-F1
#
_entry.id   AF-A0A956G5Q9-F1
#
_cell.length_a   1.000
_cell.length_b   1.000
_cell.length_c   1.000
_cell.angle_alpha   90.00
_cell.angle_beta   90.00
_cell.angle_gamma   90.00
#
_symmetry.space_group_name_H-M   'P 1'
#
loop_
_entity.id
_entity.type
_entity.pdbx_description
1 polymer ?
#
loop_
_entity_poly.entity_id
_entity_poly.type
_entity_poly.pdbx_seq_one_letter_code
_entity_poly.pdbx_strand_id
1 'polypeptide(L)' 'MNKDELILTLWQFARSFGWAIVAAISFALAMGLAIKVFDKLSGSIDEWEEIKKGNWGVAMIFTAMILSVGLVLYKVI' A
#
# COMPACT_ATOMS: atom_id res chain seq x y z
N MET A 1 -1.01 -22.84 31.54
CA MET A 1 -0.35 -22.90 30.21
C MET A 1 0.95 -23.65 30.37
N ASN A 2 1.11 -24.77 29.67
CA ASN A 2 2.35 -25.53 29.71
C ASN A 2 3.44 -24.85 28.85
N LYS A 3 4.72 -25.17 29.06
CA LYS A 3 5.85 -24.64 28.28
C LYS A 3 5.67 -24.84 26.78
N ASP A 4 5.08 -25.96 26.36
CA ASP A 4 4.83 -26.26 24.94
C ASP A 4 3.78 -25.34 24.33
N GLU A 5 2.72 -25.02 25.08
CA GLU A 5 1.67 -24.07 24.65
C GLU A 5 2.21 -22.64 24.56
N LEU A 6 3.08 -22.25 25.50
CA LEU A 6 3.78 -20.98 25.48
C LEU A 6 4.61 -20.86 24.18
N ILE A 7 5.44 -21.87 23.90
CA ILE A 7 6.33 -21.88 22.74
C ILE A 7 5.52 -21.82 21.44
N LEU A 8 4.44 -22.59 21.33
CA LEU A 8 3.53 -22.55 20.19
C LEU A 8 2.94 -21.15 19.96
N THR A 9 2.49 -20.50 21.04
CA THR A 9 1.89 -19.16 20.97
C THR A 9 2.92 -18.12 20.52
N LEU A 10 4.15 -18.16 21.03
CA LEU A 10 5.23 -17.26 20.60
C LEU A 10 5.59 -17.46 19.12
N TRP A 11 5.64 -18.71 18.66
CA TRP A 11 5.86 -19.02 17.25
C TRP A 11 4.76 -18.49 16.34
N GLN A 12 3.50 -18.57 16.77
CA GLN A 12 2.39 -18.00 16.03
C GLN A 12 2.51 -16.48 15.91
N PHE A 13 2.84 -15.79 17.01
CA PHE A 13 3.06 -14.34 16.96
C PHE A 13 4.21 -13.96 16.02
N ALA A 14 5.34 -14.67 16.08
CA ALA A 14 6.47 -14.43 15.18
C ALA A 14 6.08 -14.62 13.70
N ARG A 15 5.32 -15.68 13.39
CA ARG A 15 4.83 -15.93 12.03
C ARG A 15 3.88 -14.83 11.57
N SER A 16 2.94 -14.40 12.41
CA SER A 16 2.01 -13.31 12.09
C SER A 16 2.73 -12.00 11.83
N PHE A 17 3.74 -11.67 12.64
CA PHE A 17 4.61 -10.52 12.38
C PHE A 17 5.37 -10.65 11.05
N GLY A 18 5.89 -11.84 10.73
CA GLY A 18 6.53 -12.10 9.45
C GLY A 18 5.60 -11.81 8.26
N TRP A 19 4.35 -12.28 8.32
CA TRP A 19 3.35 -12.01 7.28
C TRP A 19 2.96 -10.53 7.19
N ALA A 20 2.85 -9.83 8.32
CA ALA A 20 2.57 -8.40 8.32
C ALA A 20 3.67 -7.59 7.61
N ILE A 21 4.94 -7.95 7.80
CA ILE A 21 6.08 -7.31 7.11
C ILE A 21 6.02 -7.59 5.61
N VAL A 22 5.79 -8.84 5.21
CA VAL A 22 5.67 -9.22 3.78
C VAL A 22 4.52 -8.46 3.12
N ALA A 23 3.38 -8.34 3.79
CA ALA A 23 2.24 -7.58 3.29
C ALA A 23 2.57 -6.08 3.13
N ALA A 24 3.23 -5.47 4.13
CA ALA A 24 3.62 -4.07 4.08
C ALA A 24 4.60 -3.77 2.93
N ILE A 25 5.62 -4.61 2.73
CA ILE A 25 6.59 -4.46 1.64
C ILE A 25 5.89 -4.63 0.29
N SER A 26 5.06 -5.67 0.14
CA SER A 26 4.32 -5.92 -1.10
C SER A 26 3.40 -4.76 -1.45
N PHE A 27 2.77 -4.14 -0.44
CA PHE A 27 1.94 -2.97 -0.62
C PHE A 27 2.74 -1.76 -1.12
N ALA A 28 3.89 -1.47 -0.50
CA ALA A 28 4.75 -0.37 -0.93
C ALA A 28 5.18 -0.54 -2.40
N LEU A 29 5.50 -1.77 -2.81
CA LEU A 29 5.84 -2.09 -4.20
C LEU A 29 4.66 -1.91 -5.15
N ALA A 30 3.46 -2.38 -4.77
CA ALA A 30 2.25 -2.21 -5.57
C ALA A 30 1.88 -0.73 -5.75
N MET A 31 2.00 0.07 -4.69
CA MET A 31 1.75 1.51 -4.75
C MET A 31 2.77 2.22 -5.65
N GLY A 32 4.05 1.90 -5.53
CA GLY A 32 5.09 2.45 -6.40
C GLY A 32 4.87 2.09 -7.88
N LEU A 33 4.39 0.87 -8.15
CA LEU A 33 4.03 0.46 -9.51
C LEU A 33 2.82 1.25 -10.03
N ALA A 34 1.78 1.42 -9.21
CA ALA A 34 0.57 2.16 -9.59
C ALA A 34 0.90 3.62 -9.96
N ILE A 35 1.72 4.30 -9.14
CA ILE A 35 2.19 5.66 -9.44
C ILE A 35 2.99 5.67 -10.74
N LYS A 36 3.97 4.77 -10.91
CA LYS A 36 4.78 4.72 -12.13
C LYS A 36 3.96 4.46 -13.40
N VAL A 37 2.92 3.63 -13.32
CA VAL A 37 2.00 3.40 -14.44
C VAL A 37 1.18 4.65 -14.72
N PHE A 38 0.72 5.33 -13.67
CA PHE A 38 -0.02 6.58 -13.78
C PHE A 38 0.82 7.69 -14.45
N ASP A 39 2.05 7.92 -13.97
CA ASP A 39 3.00 8.89 -14.55
C ASP A 39 3.28 8.60 -16.04
N LYS A 40 3.25 7.33 -16.45
CA LYS A 40 3.40 6.96 -17.86
C LYS A 40 2.15 7.27 -18.68
N LEU A 41 0.97 7.19 -18.09
CA LEU A 41 -0.32 7.43 -18.75
C LEU A 41 -0.66 8.93 -18.83
N SER A 42 -0.25 9.72 -17.84
CA SER A 42 -0.42 11.18 -17.80
C SER A 42 0.46 11.93 -18.82
N GLY A 43 1.49 11.27 -19.33
CA GLY A 43 2.28 11.72 -20.46
C GLY A 43 3.24 12.85 -20.11
N SER A 44 2.85 14.10 -20.41
CA SER A 44 3.71 15.29 -20.26
C SER A 44 3.30 16.21 -19.11
N ILE A 45 2.35 15.79 -18.27
CA ILE A 45 1.87 16.58 -17.13
C ILE A 45 2.74 16.23 -15.91
N ASP A 46 3.35 17.22 -15.26
CA ASP A 46 3.99 17.03 -13.95
C ASP A 46 2.93 17.15 -12.85
N GLU A 47 2.51 16.01 -12.32
CA GLU A 47 1.40 15.95 -11.38
C GLU A 47 1.74 16.55 -10.03
N TRP A 48 2.99 16.41 -9.60
CA TRP A 48 3.46 16.99 -8.35
C TRP A 48 3.51 18.51 -8.45
N GLU A 49 3.89 19.04 -9.61
CA GLU A 49 3.84 20.47 -9.90
C GLU A 49 2.39 20.99 -9.97
N GLU A 50 1.49 20.28 -10.64
CA GLU A 50 0.07 20.62 -10.74
C GLU A 50 -0.62 20.65 -9.36
N ILE A 51 -0.35 19.66 -8.50
CA ILE A 51 -0.87 19.64 -7.13
C ILE A 51 -0.34 20.84 -6.32
N LYS A 52 0.96 21.16 -6.44
CA LYS A 52 1.55 22.34 -5.77
C LYS A 52 0.96 23.67 -6.26
N LYS A 53 0.58 23.75 -7.54
CA LYS A 53 -0.14 24.90 -8.13
C LYS A 53 -1.61 24.98 -7.69
N GLY A 54 -2.11 24.01 -6.92
CA GLY A 54 -3.47 23.99 -6.40
C GLY A 54 -4.48 23.31 -7.33
N ASN A 55 -4.02 22.49 -8.29
CA ASN A 55 -4.91 21.73 -9.15
C ASN A 55 -5.56 20.55 -8.40
N TRP A 56 -6.75 20.81 -7.84
CA TRP A 56 -7.54 19.82 -7.11
C TRP A 56 -7.97 18.61 -7.96
N GLY A 57 -8.08 18.76 -9.29
CA GLY A 57 -8.43 17.66 -10.18
C GLY A 57 -7.38 16.55 -10.13
N VAL A 58 -6.11 16.92 -10.29
CA VAL A 58 -4.98 15.99 -10.21
C VAL A 58 -4.89 15.38 -8.81
N ALA A 59 -5.06 16.18 -7.76
CA ALA A 59 -5.04 15.68 -6.37
C ALA A 59 -6.15 14.65 -6.09
N MET A 60 -7.35 14.86 -6.63
CA MET A 60 -8.47 13.93 -6.48
C MET A 60 -8.23 12.62 -7.22
N ILE A 61 -7.57 12.64 -8.38
CA ILE A 61 -7.21 11.42 -9.10
C ILE A 61 -6.22 10.59 -8.28
N PHE A 62 -5.17 11.21 -7.72
CA PHE A 62 -4.23 10.50 -6.83
C PHE A 62 -4.94 9.93 -5.60
N THR A 63 -5.84 10.70 -4.99
CA THR A 63 -6.62 10.25 -3.84
C THR A 63 -7.49 9.05 -4.20
N ALA A 64 -8.22 9.11 -5.31
CA ALA A 64 -9.05 8.01 -5.80
C ALA A 64 -8.21 6.76 -6.13
N MET A 65 -7.02 6.93 -6.72
CA MET A 65 -6.10 5.83 -6.98
C MET A 65 -5.63 5.16 -5.68
N ILE A 66 -5.17 5.93 -4.70
CA ILE A 66 -4.71 5.42 -3.40
C ILE A 66 -5.85 4.66 -2.69
N LEU A 67 -7.06 5.25 -2.68
CA LEU A 67 -8.23 4.60 -2.11
C LEU A 67 -8.59 3.30 -2.85
N SER A 68 -8.53 3.29 -4.18
CA SER A 68 -8.84 2.10 -4.98
C SER A 68 -7.87 0.95 -4.68
N VAL A 69 -6.56 1.24 -4.62
CA VAL A 69 -5.55 0.23 -4.24
C VAL A 69 -5.75 -0.22 -2.80
N GLY A 70 -6.04 0.69 -1.88
CA GLY A 70 -6.34 0.38 -0.48
C GLY A 70 -7.55 -0.55 -0.32
N LEU A 71 -8.63 -0.32 -1.07
CA LEU A 71 -9.83 -1.15 -1.05
C LEU A 71 -9.58 -2.56 -1.58
N VAL A 72 -8.77 -2.70 -2.64
CA VAL A 72 -8.38 -4.03 -3.15
C VAL A 72 -7.67 -4.84 -2.06
N LEU A 73 -6.82 -4.19 -1.27
CA LEU A 73 -6.05 -4.87 -0.21
C LEU A 73 -6.88 -5.17 1.02
N TYR A 74 -7.78 -4.28 1.40
CA TYR A 74 -8.74 -4.55 2.48
C TYR A 74 -9.51 -5.85 2.23
N LYS A 75 -9.84 -6.15 0.97
CA LYS A 75 -10.55 -7.38 0.59
C LYS A 75 -9.67 -8.64 0.58
N VAL A 76 -8.35 -8.48 0.65
CA VAL A 76 -7.38 -9.60 0.60
C VAL A 76 -6.96 -10.05 2.01
N ILE A 77 -6.94 -9.13 2.98
CA ILE A 77 -6.64 -9.41 4.40
C ILE A 77 -7.91 -9.93 5.09
#